data_AF-A0A8T4QDT7-F1
#
_entry.id   AF-A0A8T4QDT7-F1
#
_cell.length_a   1.000
_cell.length_b   1.000
_cell.length_c   1.000
_cell.angle_alpha   90.00
_cell.angle_beta   90.00
_cell.angle_gamma   90.00
#
_symmetry.space_group_name_H-M   'P 1'
#
loop_
_entity.id
_entity.type
_entity.pdbx_description
1 polymer ?
#
loop_
_entity_poly.entity_id
_entity_poly.type
_entity_poly.pdbx_seq_one_letter_code
_entity_poly.pdbx_strand_id
1 'polypeptide(L)'
;MAIYGYSTKLNGEHVARASGRDLGISTKTSIEICRWLRYRNLQKAKNLLEKVIIKKVAVPYLRFNTKMGHKPGITSGGYPISAAKEILRLLNSVEKNAQSKSLNIETLKIIHMNAHKASTPVHAGRHGGRVMKRTHVEILVAEEKPAKGAANKKVKTEKLADKAKSKKETSKIERVENIEKTKSGEITE
;
A
#
# COMPACT_ATOMS: atom_id res chain seq x y z
N MET A 1 -12.41 31.03 -1.68
CA MET A 1 -11.93 29.64 -1.90
C MET A 1 -12.78 28.72 -1.06
N ALA A 2 -13.49 27.74 -1.64
CA ALA A 2 -14.39 26.89 -0.87
C ALA A 2 -13.61 26.04 0.14
N ILE A 3 -13.98 26.13 1.43
CA ILE A 3 -13.40 25.33 2.51
C ILE A 3 -14.12 23.99 2.51
N TYR A 4 -13.43 22.94 2.09
CA TYR A 4 -14.00 21.59 2.05
C TYR A 4 -13.67 20.82 3.33
N GLY A 5 -14.72 20.26 3.94
CA GLY A 5 -14.58 19.34 5.07
C GLY A 5 -14.22 17.93 4.60
N TYR A 6 -13.46 17.23 5.42
CA TYR A 6 -13.28 15.78 5.32
C TYR A 6 -14.47 15.09 6.00
N SER A 7 -14.84 13.90 5.51
CA SER A 7 -15.95 13.16 6.15
C SER A 7 -15.60 12.69 7.56
N THR A 8 -14.31 12.48 7.84
CA THR A 8 -13.82 12.11 9.16
C THR A 8 -13.35 13.34 9.95
N LYS A 9 -13.83 13.47 11.19
CA LYS A 9 -13.45 14.55 12.12
C LYS A 9 -12.18 14.23 12.91
N LEU A 10 -11.24 13.47 12.31
CA LEU A 10 -9.97 13.13 12.95
C LEU A 10 -9.00 14.30 12.79
N ASN A 11 -8.96 15.15 13.82
CA ASN A 11 -8.01 16.23 13.94
C ASN A 11 -7.01 15.83 15.04
N GLY A 12 -5.73 15.69 14.67
CA GLY A 12 -4.66 15.38 15.60
C GLY A 12 -3.31 15.77 15.03
N GLU A 13 -2.32 15.93 15.90
CA GLU A 13 -0.95 16.30 15.53
C GLU A 13 -0.29 15.22 14.66
N HIS A 14 -0.56 13.95 14.96
CA HIS A 14 0.02 12.78 14.29
C HIS A 14 -0.72 12.36 13.00
N VAL A 15 -1.41 13.28 12.34
CA VAL A 15 -2.27 12.99 11.19
C VAL A 15 -1.89 13.85 9.99
N ALA A 16 -1.76 13.23 8.82
CA ALA A 16 -1.61 13.91 7.54
C ALA A 16 -2.80 13.61 6.62
N ARG A 17 -3.18 14.60 5.81
CA ARG A 17 -4.34 14.53 4.92
C ARG A 17 -3.98 15.00 3.52
N ALA A 18 -4.64 14.43 2.52
CA ALA A 18 -4.69 15.00 1.18
C ALA A 18 -6.05 14.73 0.55
N SER A 19 -6.42 15.53 -0.43
CA SER A 19 -7.65 15.35 -1.19
C SER A 19 -7.40 15.66 -2.65
N GLY A 20 -7.80 14.76 -3.54
CA GLY A 20 -7.89 15.04 -4.97
C GLY A 20 -9.32 15.47 -5.30
N ARG A 21 -9.47 16.58 -6.00
CA ARG A 21 -10.78 17.09 -6.42
C ARG A 21 -10.94 16.88 -7.93
N ASP A 22 -12.16 16.51 -8.32
CA ASP A 22 -12.59 16.55 -9.72
C ASP A 22 -11.72 15.72 -10.68
N LEU A 23 -11.13 14.65 -10.14
CA LEU A 23 -10.23 13.76 -10.85
C LEU A 23 -11.00 13.04 -11.97
N GLY A 24 -10.40 12.95 -13.15
CA GLY A 24 -10.97 12.27 -14.34
C GLY A 24 -11.01 10.74 -14.25
N ILE A 25 -11.43 10.21 -13.10
CA ILE A 25 -11.46 8.77 -12.79
C ILE A 25 -12.87 8.31 -12.43
N SER A 26 -13.13 7.04 -12.69
CA SER A 26 -14.43 6.39 -12.42
C SER A 26 -14.67 6.23 -10.92
N THR A 27 -15.78 6.78 -10.42
CA THR A 27 -16.13 6.72 -9.00
C THR A 27 -16.26 5.28 -8.50
N LYS A 28 -16.93 4.41 -9.27
CA LYS A 28 -17.13 2.99 -8.91
C LYS A 28 -15.79 2.29 -8.69
N THR A 29 -14.86 2.51 -9.61
CA THR A 29 -13.52 1.93 -9.59
C THR A 29 -12.69 2.49 -8.43
N SER A 30 -12.75 3.80 -8.22
CA SER A 30 -12.05 4.45 -7.11
C SER A 30 -12.56 3.96 -5.75
N ILE A 31 -13.85 3.68 -5.60
CA ILE A 31 -14.42 3.10 -4.36
C ILE A 31 -13.78 1.74 -4.05
N GLU A 32 -13.66 0.85 -5.04
CA GLU A 32 -13.04 -0.47 -4.85
C GLU A 32 -11.55 -0.35 -4.49
N ILE A 33 -10.80 0.52 -5.17
CA ILE A 33 -9.38 0.78 -4.83
C ILE A 33 -9.27 1.35 -3.41
N CYS A 34 -10.08 2.35 -3.07
CA CYS A 34 -10.06 2.98 -1.75
C CYS A 34 -10.35 1.96 -0.64
N ARG A 35 -11.32 1.07 -0.87
CA ARG A 35 -11.65 -0.02 0.05
C ARG A 35 -10.50 -1.01 0.18
N TRP A 36 -9.85 -1.37 -0.92
CA TRP A 36 -8.76 -2.34 -0.93
C TRP A 36 -7.48 -1.83 -0.22
N LEU A 37 -7.21 -0.53 -0.30
CA LEU A 37 -6.03 0.12 0.30
C LEU A 37 -6.26 0.59 1.74
N ARG A 38 -7.50 0.74 2.18
CA ARG A 38 -7.83 1.17 3.54
C ARG A 38 -7.17 0.25 4.59
N TYR A 39 -6.65 0.85 5.66
CA TYR A 39 -5.95 0.17 6.76
C TYR A 39 -4.62 -0.50 6.40
N ARG A 40 -4.06 -0.24 5.22
CA ARG A 40 -2.70 -0.68 4.87
C ARG A 40 -1.66 0.38 5.23
N ASN A 41 -0.42 -0.06 5.40
CA ASN A 41 0.72 0.85 5.47
C ASN A 41 0.87 1.59 4.15
N LEU A 42 1.26 2.86 4.23
CA LEU A 42 1.40 3.75 3.09
C LEU A 42 2.32 3.15 2.00
N GLN A 43 3.51 2.66 2.41
CA GLN A 43 4.48 2.09 1.47
C GLN A 43 3.97 0.82 0.79
N LYS A 44 3.27 -0.04 1.54
CA LYS A 44 2.64 -1.25 0.96
C LYS A 44 1.54 -0.88 -0.04
N ALA A 45 0.76 0.16 0.24
CA ALA A 45 -0.29 0.63 -0.65
C ALA A 45 0.28 1.16 -1.98
N LYS A 46 1.37 1.95 -1.94
CA LYS A 46 2.05 2.42 -3.15
C LYS A 46 2.57 1.27 -4.01
N ASN A 47 3.29 0.33 -3.40
CA ASN A 47 3.82 -0.85 -4.10
C ASN A 47 2.72 -1.70 -4.74
N LEU A 48 1.55 -1.82 -4.09
CA LEU A 48 0.39 -2.51 -4.66
C LEU A 48 -0.14 -1.79 -5.90
N LEU A 49 -0.27 -0.46 -5.86
CA LEU A 49 -0.73 0.32 -7.01
C LEU A 49 0.24 0.26 -8.19
N GLU A 50 1.55 0.29 -7.95
CA GLU A 50 2.56 0.10 -9.00
C GLU A 50 2.42 -1.27 -9.68
N LYS A 51 2.19 -2.32 -8.89
CA LYS A 51 1.92 -3.67 -9.43
C LYS A 51 0.62 -3.73 -10.22
N VAL A 52 -0.41 -2.97 -9.84
CA VAL A 52 -1.66 -2.86 -10.61
C VAL A 52 -1.42 -2.16 -11.95
N ILE A 53 -0.59 -1.11 -11.98
CA ILE A 53 -0.23 -0.39 -13.21
C ILE A 53 0.48 -1.32 -14.20
N ILE A 54 1.37 -2.20 -13.71
CA ILE A 54 2.06 -3.22 -14.51
C ILE A 54 1.18 -4.47 -14.74
N LYS A 55 -0.08 -4.47 -14.29
CA LYS A 55 -1.05 -5.57 -14.40
C LYS A 55 -0.61 -6.89 -13.72
N LYS A 56 0.31 -6.83 -12.76
CA LYS A 56 0.76 -8.00 -11.99
C LYS A 56 -0.22 -8.40 -10.88
N VAL A 57 -0.87 -7.42 -10.26
CA VAL A 57 -1.84 -7.63 -9.18
C VAL A 57 -3.18 -7.05 -9.59
N ALA A 58 -4.24 -7.84 -9.50
CA ALA A 58 -5.60 -7.39 -9.77
C ALA A 58 -6.19 -6.71 -8.53
N VAL A 59 -6.93 -5.61 -8.73
CA VAL A 59 -7.75 -5.00 -7.67
C VAL A 59 -9.00 -5.85 -7.51
N PRO A 60 -9.37 -6.27 -6.29
CA PRO A 60 -10.63 -6.96 -6.03
C PRO A 60 -11.80 -5.99 -6.15
N TYR A 61 -12.84 -6.38 -6.89
CA TYR A 61 -14.10 -5.65 -7.02
C TYR A 61 -15.16 -6.42 -6.25
N LEU A 62 -15.70 -5.83 -5.18
CA LEU A 62 -16.71 -6.51 -4.36
C LEU A 62 -18.12 -5.96 -4.53
N ARG A 63 -18.28 -4.64 -4.66
CA ARG A 63 -19.60 -4.00 -4.82
C ARG A 63 -19.97 -3.86 -6.29
N PHE A 64 -19.03 -3.43 -7.12
CA PHE A 64 -19.25 -3.16 -8.55
C PHE A 64 -18.67 -4.26 -9.43
N ASN A 65 -19.11 -5.50 -9.21
CA ASN A 65 -18.57 -6.72 -9.83
C ASN A 65 -19.49 -7.37 -10.88
N THR A 66 -20.63 -6.76 -11.21
CA THR A 66 -21.56 -7.30 -12.22
C THR A 66 -20.88 -7.46 -13.58
N LYS A 67 -20.98 -8.66 -14.18
CA LYS A 67 -20.39 -9.00 -15.49
C LYS A 67 -18.87 -8.83 -15.56
N MET A 68 -18.16 -8.97 -14.42
CA MET A 68 -16.70 -8.91 -14.38
C MET A 68 -16.10 -10.31 -14.45
N GLY A 69 -15.06 -10.48 -15.27
CA GLY A 69 -14.35 -11.75 -15.39
C GLY A 69 -13.51 -12.08 -14.15
N HIS A 70 -13.34 -13.38 -13.88
CA HIS A 70 -12.57 -13.83 -12.73
C HIS A 70 -11.06 -13.61 -12.89
N LYS A 71 -10.34 -13.55 -11.75
CA LYS A 71 -8.89 -13.38 -11.72
C LYS A 71 -8.23 -14.44 -10.81
N PRO A 72 -6.97 -14.81 -11.06
CA PRO A 72 -6.29 -15.77 -10.20
C PRO A 72 -6.26 -15.28 -8.74
N GLY A 73 -6.75 -16.12 -7.82
CA GLY A 73 -6.83 -15.83 -6.39
C GLY A 73 -7.96 -14.87 -5.97
N ILE A 74 -8.79 -14.38 -6.90
CA ILE A 74 -9.88 -13.43 -6.59
C ILE A 74 -11.07 -13.67 -7.53
N THR A 75 -12.28 -13.85 -6.99
CA THR A 75 -13.49 -14.04 -7.79
C THR A 75 -13.70 -12.93 -8.81
N SER A 76 -13.87 -11.67 -8.43
CA SER A 76 -14.04 -10.58 -9.42
C SER A 76 -12.94 -9.55 -9.25
N GLY A 77 -12.21 -9.26 -10.32
CA GLY A 77 -11.08 -8.34 -10.25
C GLY A 77 -10.69 -7.73 -11.59
N GLY A 78 -10.01 -6.58 -11.53
CA GLY A 78 -9.59 -5.84 -12.71
C GLY A 78 -8.29 -5.05 -12.49
N TYR A 79 -7.80 -4.44 -13.56
CA TYR A 79 -6.57 -3.62 -13.55
C TYR A 79 -6.88 -2.17 -13.93
N PRO A 80 -7.40 -1.36 -12.99
CA PRO A 80 -7.80 0.02 -13.27
C PRO A 80 -6.59 0.97 -13.33
N ILE A 81 -5.90 0.99 -14.47
CA ILE A 81 -4.64 1.73 -14.65
C ILE A 81 -4.80 3.24 -14.41
N SER A 82 -5.83 3.88 -14.97
CA SER A 82 -6.01 5.34 -14.85
C SER A 82 -6.28 5.75 -13.40
N ALA A 83 -7.17 5.04 -12.72
CA ALA A 83 -7.48 5.31 -11.31
C ALA A 83 -6.29 5.00 -10.39
N ALA A 84 -5.54 3.93 -10.67
CA ALA A 84 -4.34 3.59 -9.90
C ALA A 84 -3.27 4.69 -10.00
N LYS A 85 -3.03 5.25 -11.20
CA LYS A 85 -2.09 6.35 -11.40
C LYS A 85 -2.47 7.61 -10.61
N GLU A 86 -3.74 8.02 -10.65
CA GLU A 86 -4.18 9.20 -9.91
C GLU A 86 -4.14 9.00 -8.39
N ILE A 87 -4.54 7.82 -7.90
CA ILE A 87 -4.49 7.53 -6.46
C ILE A 87 -3.03 7.42 -5.97
N LEU A 88 -2.11 6.89 -6.78
CA LEU A 88 -0.69 6.86 -6.46
C LEU A 88 -0.11 8.29 -6.31
N ARG A 89 -0.50 9.21 -7.20
CA ARG A 89 -0.14 10.64 -7.09
C ARG A 89 -0.63 11.24 -5.77
N LEU A 90 -1.87 10.94 -5.37
CA LEU A 90 -2.41 11.41 -4.09
C LEU A 90 -1.67 10.81 -2.88
N LEU A 91 -1.32 9.52 -2.91
CA LEU A 91 -0.53 8.91 -1.83
C LEU A 91 0.86 9.55 -1.69
N ASN A 92 1.50 9.92 -2.80
CA ASN A 92 2.76 10.66 -2.78
C ASN A 92 2.57 12.08 -2.22
N SER A 93 1.42 12.73 -2.50
CA SER A 93 1.10 14.02 -1.89
C SER A 93 0.87 13.90 -0.38
N VAL A 94 0.17 12.86 0.09
CA VAL A 94 -0.02 12.61 1.52
C VAL A 94 1.31 12.38 2.23
N GLU A 95 2.21 11.62 1.62
CA GLU A 95 3.55 11.40 2.17
C GLU A 95 4.33 12.70 2.35
N LYS A 96 4.34 13.55 1.32
CA LYS A 96 4.98 14.87 1.41
C LYS A 96 4.36 15.72 2.52
N ASN A 97 3.04 15.70 2.66
CA ASN A 97 2.36 16.40 3.74
C ASN A 97 2.72 15.83 5.12
N ALA A 98 2.94 14.52 5.22
CA ALA A 98 3.38 13.87 6.46
C ALA A 98 4.84 14.22 6.79
N GLN A 99 5.71 14.28 5.78
CA GLN A 99 7.09 14.76 5.91
C GLN A 99 7.14 16.21 6.40
N SER A 100 6.31 17.10 5.86
CA SER A 100 6.21 18.48 6.32
C SER A 100 5.73 18.61 7.77
N LYS A 101 5.04 17.59 8.28
CA LYS A 101 4.60 17.48 9.68
C LYS A 101 5.57 16.68 10.55
N SER A 102 6.75 16.33 10.02
CA SER A 102 7.78 15.54 10.71
C SER A 102 7.29 14.17 11.23
N LEU A 103 6.30 13.57 10.55
CA LEU A 103 5.80 12.24 10.88
C LEU A 103 6.72 11.14 10.32
N ASN A 104 6.81 10.02 11.01
CA ASN A 104 7.59 8.86 10.59
C ASN A 104 6.87 8.08 9.47
N ILE A 105 7.37 8.24 8.25
CA ILE A 105 6.85 7.68 6.99
C ILE A 105 6.67 6.16 7.06
N GLU A 106 7.59 5.44 7.70
CA GLU A 106 7.58 3.97 7.72
C GLU A 106 6.40 3.41 8.52
N THR A 107 5.95 4.17 9.52
CA THR A 107 4.87 3.80 10.43
C THR A 107 3.50 4.35 10.01
N LEU A 108 3.44 5.08 8.90
CA LEU A 108 2.19 5.66 8.41
C LEU A 108 1.23 4.59 7.89
N LYS A 109 0.02 4.64 8.43
CA LYS A 109 -1.10 3.78 8.03
C LYS A 109 -2.26 4.62 7.49
N ILE A 110 -2.89 4.12 6.43
CA ILE A 110 -4.10 4.72 5.88
C ILE A 110 -5.27 4.41 6.82
N ILE A 111 -5.71 5.40 7.59
CA ILE A 111 -6.89 5.25 8.46
C ILE A 111 -8.15 5.39 7.63
N HIS A 112 -8.23 6.47 6.86
CA HIS A 112 -9.40 6.77 6.07
C HIS A 112 -9.02 7.02 4.62
N MET A 113 -9.79 6.40 3.73
CA MET A 113 -9.66 6.60 2.30
C MET A 113 -11.03 6.39 1.67
N ASN A 114 -11.53 7.39 0.97
CA ASN A 114 -12.85 7.34 0.37
C ASN A 114 -12.90 8.09 -0.96
N ALA A 115 -13.85 7.68 -1.81
CA ALA A 115 -14.09 8.26 -3.11
C ALA A 115 -15.55 8.72 -3.21
N HIS A 116 -15.75 9.99 -3.52
CA HIS A 116 -17.05 10.65 -3.66
C HIS A 116 -17.29 11.03 -5.12
N LYS A 117 -18.53 10.90 -5.60
CA LYS A 117 -18.90 11.35 -6.93
C LYS A 117 -18.73 12.87 -7.01
N ALA A 118 -18.03 13.34 -8.03
CA ALA A 118 -17.87 14.79 -8.28
C ALA A 118 -18.93 15.30 -9.25
N SER A 119 -18.93 16.61 -9.51
CA SER A 119 -19.75 17.17 -10.59
C SER A 119 -19.34 16.55 -11.93
N THR A 120 -20.31 15.99 -12.64
CA THR A 120 -20.09 15.26 -13.89
C THR A 120 -20.64 16.06 -15.07
N PRO A 121 -19.82 16.90 -15.73
CA PRO A 121 -20.28 17.66 -16.88
C PRO A 121 -20.61 16.73 -18.06
N VAL A 122 -21.56 17.15 -18.88
CA VAL A 122 -21.85 16.50 -20.16
C VAL A 122 -20.82 16.93 -21.21
N HIS A 123 -20.52 16.04 -22.16
CA HIS A 123 -19.71 16.42 -23.32
C HIS A 123 -20.44 17.46 -24.17
N ALA A 124 -19.73 18.40 -24.79
CA ALA A 124 -20.35 19.39 -25.67
C ALA A 124 -20.68 18.80 -27.07
N GLY A 125 -21.63 19.44 -27.78
CA GLY A 125 -21.94 19.16 -29.18
C GLY A 125 -22.61 17.81 -29.42
N ARG A 126 -22.23 17.12 -30.51
CA ARG A 126 -22.81 15.82 -30.94
C ARG A 126 -22.74 14.74 -29.85
N HIS A 127 -21.86 14.88 -28.87
CA HIS A 127 -21.69 13.94 -27.77
C HIS A 127 -22.43 14.33 -26.48
N GLY A 128 -23.36 15.29 -26.54
CA GLY A 128 -24.19 15.81 -25.43
C GLY A 128 -24.81 14.78 -24.49
N GLY A 129 -25.13 13.58 -24.97
CA GLY A 129 -25.70 12.50 -24.15
C GLY A 129 -24.69 11.76 -23.26
N ARG A 130 -23.38 12.01 -23.40
CA ARG A 130 -22.34 11.32 -22.63
C ARG A 130 -21.90 12.18 -21.44
N VAL A 131 -21.91 11.58 -20.26
CA VAL A 131 -21.52 12.20 -19.00
C VAL A 131 -20.06 11.87 -18.68
N MET A 132 -19.24 12.89 -18.42
CA MET A 132 -17.86 12.70 -17.99
C MET A 132 -17.80 12.09 -16.59
N LYS A 133 -16.81 11.22 -16.35
CA LYS A 133 -16.59 10.63 -15.02
C LYS A 133 -15.62 11.50 -14.24
N ARG A 134 -16.08 12.04 -13.11
CA ARG A 134 -15.24 12.78 -12.18
C ARG A 134 -15.47 12.31 -10.75
N THR A 135 -14.41 12.30 -9.95
CA THR A 135 -14.43 11.78 -8.58
C THR A 135 -13.56 12.64 -7.67
N HIS A 136 -14.04 12.91 -6.46
CA HIS A 136 -13.22 13.44 -5.37
C HIS A 136 -12.69 12.27 -4.55
N VAL A 137 -11.41 12.29 -4.18
CA VAL A 137 -10.81 11.27 -3.31
C VAL A 137 -10.23 11.95 -2.09
N GLU A 138 -10.55 11.44 -0.91
CA GLU A 138 -10.00 11.90 0.36
C GLU A 138 -9.13 10.80 0.98
N ILE A 139 -7.98 11.20 1.52
CA ILE A 139 -7.03 10.30 2.18
C ILE A 139 -6.58 10.94 3.49
N LEU A 140 -6.59 10.14 4.55
CA LEU A 140 -6.08 10.48 5.87
C LEU A 140 -5.19 9.34 6.35
N VAL A 141 -3.97 9.70 6.73
CA VAL A 141 -2.99 8.78 7.31
C VAL A 141 -2.65 9.24 8.72
N ALA A 142 -2.31 8.30 9.57
CA ALA A 142 -1.70 8.60 10.85
C ALA A 142 -0.59 7.61 11.17
N GLU A 143 0.24 7.99 12.13
CA GLU A 143 1.25 7.12 12.70
C GLU A 143 0.57 6.01 13.52
N GLU A 144 0.90 4.76 13.20
CA GLU A 144 0.49 3.63 14.03
C GLU A 144 1.42 3.57 15.24
N LYS A 145 0.89 3.90 16.44
CA LYS A 145 1.63 3.66 17.69
C LYS A 145 1.91 2.16 17.77
N PRO A 146 3.17 1.73 17.97
CA PRO A 146 3.45 0.31 18.12
C PRO A 146 2.67 -0.21 19.33
N ALA A 147 1.81 -1.21 19.11
CA ALA A 147 1.14 -1.87 20.20
C ALA A 147 2.22 -2.35 21.20
N LYS A 148 2.01 -2.10 22.50
CA LYS A 148 2.99 -2.34 23.57
C LYS A 148 3.58 -3.78 23.58
N GLY A 149 2.97 -4.75 22.90
CA GLY A 149 3.49 -6.12 22.73
C GLY A 149 4.29 -6.41 21.44
N ALA A 150 4.28 -5.54 20.42
CA ALA A 150 4.93 -5.79 19.13
C ALA A 150 6.46 -5.56 19.17
N ALA A 151 6.93 -4.66 20.03
CA ALA A 151 8.36 -4.46 20.29
C ALA A 151 9.03 -5.77 20.76
N ASN A 152 8.37 -6.51 21.67
CA ASN A 152 8.85 -7.81 22.14
C ASN A 152 8.87 -8.89 21.06
N LYS A 153 8.00 -8.80 20.04
CA LYS A 153 7.96 -9.76 18.93
C LYS A 153 9.06 -9.49 17.90
N LYS A 154 9.32 -8.21 17.56
CA LYS A 154 10.43 -7.79 16.69
C LYS A 154 11.80 -8.13 17.28
N VAL A 155 12.02 -7.81 18.56
CA VAL A 155 13.26 -8.17 19.26
C VAL A 155 13.48 -9.69 19.29
N LYS A 156 12.40 -10.49 19.43
CA LYS A 156 12.51 -11.96 19.31
C LYS A 156 12.87 -12.41 17.90
N THR A 157 12.30 -11.82 16.86
CA THR A 157 12.56 -12.23 15.47
C THR A 157 13.96 -11.85 14.99
N GLU A 158 14.46 -10.67 15.38
CA GLU A 158 15.83 -10.25 15.10
C GLU A 158 16.85 -11.11 15.85
N LYS A 159 16.62 -11.41 17.14
CA LYS A 159 17.46 -12.35 17.92
C LYS A 159 17.46 -13.77 17.33
N LEU A 160 16.35 -14.24 16.76
CA LEU A 160 16.27 -15.54 16.08
C LEU A 160 17.02 -15.53 14.73
N ALA A 161 17.01 -14.42 14.00
CA ALA A 161 17.74 -14.25 12.74
C ALA A 161 19.26 -14.15 12.95
N ASP A 162 19.72 -13.44 13.98
CA ASP A 162 21.15 -13.34 14.30
C ASP A 162 21.70 -14.66 14.85
N LYS A 163 20.90 -15.39 15.66
CA LYS A 163 21.25 -16.73 16.15
C LYS A 163 21.28 -17.78 15.04
N ALA A 164 20.54 -17.58 13.95
CA ALA A 164 20.59 -18.43 12.75
C ALA A 164 21.81 -18.13 11.86
N LYS A 165 22.25 -16.87 11.80
CA LYS A 165 23.48 -16.48 11.10
C LYS A 165 24.73 -17.02 11.80
N SER A 166 24.82 -16.86 13.13
CA SER A 166 25.97 -17.36 13.90
C SER A 166 26.12 -18.88 13.83
N LYS A 167 25.01 -19.64 13.89
CA LYS A 167 25.01 -21.11 13.69
C LYS A 167 25.48 -21.52 12.28
N LYS A 168 25.20 -20.71 11.27
CA LYS A 168 25.61 -20.98 9.88
C LYS A 168 27.11 -20.74 9.70
N GLU A 169 27.67 -19.72 10.34
CA GLU A 169 29.10 -19.44 10.36
C GLU A 169 29.88 -20.52 11.11
N THR A 170 29.45 -20.94 12.30
CA THR A 170 30.12 -22.03 13.05
C THR A 170 30.11 -23.35 12.27
N SER A 171 28.98 -23.71 11.65
CA SER A 171 28.91 -24.93 10.80
C SER A 171 29.79 -24.88 9.54
N LYS A 172 30.14 -23.67 9.08
CA LYS A 172 31.04 -23.48 7.94
C LYS A 172 32.49 -23.64 8.36
N ILE A 173 32.86 -23.14 9.54
CA ILE A 173 34.20 -23.26 10.11
C ILE A 173 34.53 -24.74 10.43
N GLU A 174 33.60 -25.46 11.06
CA GLU A 174 33.77 -26.90 11.36
C GLU A 174 33.94 -27.76 10.09
N ARG A 175 33.29 -27.38 8.98
CA ARG A 175 33.46 -28.06 7.69
C ARG A 175 34.83 -27.79 7.06
N VAL A 176 35.39 -26.60 7.23
CA VAL A 176 36.73 -26.26 6.71
C VAL A 176 37.80 -27.00 7.52
N GLU A 177 37.70 -27.01 8.85
CA GLU A 177 38.64 -27.75 9.71
C GLU A 177 38.63 -29.26 9.43
N ASN A 178 37.46 -29.86 9.19
CA ASN A 178 37.39 -31.29 8.86
C ASN A 178 37.98 -31.60 7.47
N ILE A 179 37.86 -30.70 6.49
CA ILE A 179 38.49 -30.86 5.18
C ILE A 179 40.02 -30.74 5.30
N GLU A 180 40.51 -29.83 6.14
CA GLU A 180 41.94 -29.67 6.39
C GLU A 180 42.54 -30.89 7.12
N LYS A 181 41.85 -31.43 8.13
CA LYS A 181 42.24 -32.69 8.82
C LYS A 181 42.28 -33.90 7.89
N THR A 182 41.37 -33.99 6.91
CA THR A 182 41.41 -35.07 5.91
C THR A 182 42.54 -34.93 4.88
N LYS A 183 43.07 -33.71 4.68
CA LYS A 183 44.18 -33.45 3.75
C LYS A 183 45.55 -33.58 4.39
N SER A 184 45.66 -33.41 5.72
CA SER A 184 46.91 -33.58 6.47
C SER A 184 47.28 -35.04 6.76
N GLY A 185 46.45 -36.01 6.38
CA GLY A 185 46.83 -37.43 6.39
C GLY A 185 47.03 -38.03 7.78
N GLU A 186 46.34 -37.54 8.82
CA GLU A 186 46.26 -38.24 10.11
C GLU A 186 44.99 -39.09 10.15
N ILE A 187 45.07 -40.26 9.51
CA ILE A 187 44.28 -41.43 9.91
C ILE A 187 45.30 -42.50 10.27
N THR A 188 45.66 -42.56 11.55
CA THR A 188 46.20 -43.78 12.17
C THR A 188 45.12 -44.33 13.08
N GLU A 189 44.58 -45.48 12.66
CA GLU A 189 43.77 -46.50 13.36
C GLU A 189 42.62 -46.07 14.30
#